data_AF-A0A524GQ40-F1
#
_entry.id   AF-A0A524GQ40-F1
#
_cell.length_a   1.000
_cell.length_b   1.000
_cell.length_c   1.000
_cell.angle_alpha   90.00
_cell.angle_beta   90.00
_cell.angle_gamma   90.00
#
_symmetry.space_group_name_H-M   'P 1'
#
loop_
_entity.id
_entity.type
_entity.pdbx_description
1 polymer ?
#
loop_
_entity_poly.entity_id
_entity_poly.type
_entity_poly.pdbx_seq_one_letter_code
_entity_poly.pdbx_strand_id
1 'polypeptide(L)'
;YNDDVFQFSVGLNGVGNKAVNALSSNFEVASFRDGKFRRATFVRGKKTGENGGKETKERSGTLIRFEPDPEIFGDFEWREEYLEHRLRYYAFLNSGLILEYNGEKFLSKNGLPDLLAYELGDEMALYEPIHCKLDRLEFSFAHTHAYGENYFSFVNGQYTNDGGTHQSAFREGVLKGVNEFAKNGFAGEDVRDGFIGAVAVKVQDPVFESQTKNKLGSTDVRSWVVTAVKEQVVLWLHKNKEDAEKLLEKVKSNQRVRKELSAIKKEARERAKKVAIRIPKLIDCKVHLCDDKGKRREESTIFLTEGDSAGGAMIQARDVQTQAIYSLKGKPLNTHGLGREAVYKNEELYNIMRALGIEDDLERLRYNRVVIATDADVDGMHIRNLLLTYFLRFFEELVSSGHVFILDTPIFRVRNKQQTIYCYSEAERDAAVLELKNNEVTRFKGLGEISPREFKQFICDDDHLRRVVLGSMSDVKEALDFFMGKNTPARKEYIIEHLIADIA
;
A
#
# COMPACT_ATOMS: atom_id res chain seq x y z
N TYR A 1 17.34 33.44 8.88
CA TYR A 1 15.92 33.30 8.51
C TYR A 1 15.14 33.86 9.68
N ASN A 2 14.11 34.69 9.47
CA ASN A 2 13.27 35.15 10.59
C ASN A 2 12.38 33.99 11.02
N ASP A 3 12.63 33.47 12.21
CA ASP A 3 12.02 32.23 12.72
C ASP A 3 10.51 32.37 12.99
N ASP A 4 9.99 33.59 13.12
CA ASP A 4 8.58 33.84 13.46
C ASP A 4 7.59 33.56 12.30
N VAL A 5 8.03 33.64 11.04
CA VAL A 5 7.13 33.47 9.86
C VAL A 5 7.22 32.06 9.26
N PHE A 6 8.33 31.33 9.51
CA PHE A 6 8.60 30.01 8.93
C PHE A 6 8.76 28.90 9.98
N GLN A 7 8.35 29.14 11.22
CA GLN A 7 8.59 28.28 12.38
C GLN A 7 8.17 26.81 12.21
N PHE A 8 7.20 26.55 11.32
CA PHE A 8 6.63 25.21 11.07
C PHE A 8 6.66 24.84 9.59
N SER A 9 7.61 25.36 8.80
CA SER A 9 7.76 24.96 7.40
C SER A 9 8.54 23.65 7.27
N VAL A 10 8.11 22.78 6.36
CA VAL A 10 8.84 21.54 5.98
C VAL A 10 10.10 21.84 5.14
N GLY A 11 10.20 23.05 4.57
CA GLY A 11 11.21 23.45 3.60
C GLY A 11 12.43 24.15 4.19
N LEU A 12 13.20 23.48 5.05
CA LEU A 12 14.33 24.11 5.76
C LEU A 12 15.55 24.41 4.86
N ASN A 13 15.75 23.65 3.78
CA ASN A 13 17.02 23.70 3.02
C ASN A 13 17.03 24.73 1.88
N GLY A 14 15.88 25.31 1.51
CA GLY A 14 15.79 26.29 0.41
C GLY A 14 16.17 25.75 -0.99
N VAL A 15 16.24 24.43 -1.16
CA VAL A 15 16.63 23.76 -2.41
C VAL A 15 15.42 23.46 -3.30
N GLY A 16 14.20 23.35 -2.74
CA GLY A 16 13.00 22.88 -3.46
C GLY A 16 12.77 23.60 -4.80
N ASN A 17 12.50 24.91 -4.77
CA ASN A 17 12.29 25.68 -6.01
C ASN A 17 13.51 25.74 -6.93
N LYS A 18 14.73 25.59 -6.39
CA LYS A 18 15.95 25.54 -7.21
C LYS A 18 16.03 24.25 -8.01
N ALA A 19 15.66 23.13 -7.40
CA ALA A 19 15.59 21.84 -8.08
C ALA A 19 14.51 21.87 -9.18
N VAL A 20 13.31 22.39 -8.88
CA VAL A 20 12.25 22.56 -9.91
C VAL A 20 12.76 23.40 -11.07
N ASN A 21 13.37 24.55 -10.81
CA ASN A 21 13.95 25.40 -11.84
C ASN A 21 15.05 24.69 -12.67
N ALA A 22 15.93 23.93 -12.02
CA ALA A 22 17.00 23.19 -12.70
C ALA A 22 16.47 22.07 -13.60
N LEU A 23 15.35 21.45 -13.22
CA LEU A 23 14.73 20.32 -13.91
C LEU A 23 13.62 20.73 -14.90
N SER A 24 13.47 22.03 -15.16
CA SER A 24 12.45 22.57 -16.06
C SER A 24 13.07 23.08 -17.35
N SER A 25 12.41 22.81 -18.49
CA SER A 25 12.76 23.43 -19.78
C SER A 25 12.48 24.94 -19.73
N ASN A 26 11.35 25.33 -19.17
CA ASN A 26 10.94 26.71 -18.92
C ASN A 26 10.50 26.89 -17.47
N PHE A 27 10.96 27.96 -16.81
CA PHE A 27 10.54 28.31 -15.46
C PHE A 27 10.33 29.83 -15.33
N GLU A 28 9.19 30.24 -14.80
CA GLU A 28 8.80 31.63 -14.56
C GLU A 28 8.42 31.81 -13.09
N VAL A 29 8.95 32.86 -12.48
CA VAL A 29 8.51 33.32 -11.15
C VAL A 29 8.17 34.81 -11.21
N ALA A 30 7.02 35.19 -10.69
CA ALA A 30 6.61 36.59 -10.57
C ALA A 30 6.04 36.90 -9.19
N SER A 31 6.36 38.06 -8.65
CA SER A 31 5.76 38.59 -7.43
C SER A 31 4.99 39.86 -7.74
N PHE A 32 3.73 39.92 -7.29
CA PHE A 32 2.82 41.05 -7.42
C PHE A 32 2.58 41.62 -6.03
N ARG A 33 2.88 42.91 -5.82
CA ARG A 33 2.61 43.63 -4.56
C ARG A 33 2.34 45.10 -4.84
N ASP A 34 1.29 45.63 -4.20
CA ASP A 34 0.95 47.06 -4.21
C ASP A 34 0.88 47.66 -5.63
N GLY A 35 0.24 46.93 -6.56
CA GLY A 35 0.10 47.34 -7.96
C GLY A 35 1.39 47.26 -8.80
N LYS A 36 2.49 46.74 -8.23
CA LYS A 36 3.77 46.53 -8.91
C LYS A 36 4.03 45.04 -9.12
N PHE A 37 4.87 44.72 -10.10
CA PHE A 37 5.32 43.36 -10.31
C PHE A 37 6.81 43.27 -10.61
N ARG A 38 7.40 42.13 -10.27
CA ARG A 38 8.74 41.71 -10.69
C ARG A 38 8.67 40.26 -11.14
N ARG A 39 9.20 39.96 -12.31
CA ARG A 39 9.17 38.64 -12.95
C ARG A 39 10.57 38.26 -13.42
N ALA A 40 10.92 36.99 -13.28
CA ALA A 40 12.14 36.41 -13.80
C ALA A 40 11.83 35.10 -14.53
N THR A 41 12.51 34.88 -15.65
CA THR A 41 12.39 33.67 -16.48
C THR A 41 13.71 32.93 -16.54
N PHE A 42 13.63 31.62 -16.61
CA PHE A 42 14.76 30.71 -16.60
C PHE A 42 14.53 29.58 -17.60
N VAL A 43 15.63 29.05 -18.15
CA VAL A 43 15.67 27.85 -19.00
C VAL A 43 16.72 26.93 -18.41
N ARG A 44 16.33 25.70 -18.03
CA ARG A 44 17.23 24.69 -17.42
C ARG A 44 18.06 25.27 -16.27
N GLY A 45 17.39 25.95 -15.34
CA GLY A 45 18.01 26.61 -14.17
C GLY A 45 18.76 27.91 -14.46
N LYS A 46 19.02 28.28 -15.72
CA LYS A 46 19.75 29.50 -16.08
C LYS A 46 18.79 30.65 -16.32
N LYS A 47 19.02 31.77 -15.65
CA LYS A 47 18.21 32.98 -15.81
C LYS A 47 18.38 33.54 -17.22
N THR A 48 17.26 33.67 -17.95
CA THR A 48 17.22 34.18 -19.32
C THR A 48 16.65 35.59 -19.40
N GLY A 49 15.82 35.98 -18.44
CA GLY A 49 15.16 37.27 -18.45
C GLY A 49 14.74 37.73 -17.06
N GLU A 50 14.62 39.05 -16.93
CA GLU A 50 14.02 39.71 -15.79
C GLU A 50 13.33 40.98 -16.25
N ASN A 51 12.11 41.19 -15.78
CA ASN A 51 11.37 42.43 -16.00
C ASN A 51 10.58 42.82 -14.74
N GLY A 52 10.21 44.08 -14.67
CA GLY A 52 9.36 44.60 -13.60
C GLY A 52 8.60 45.83 -14.07
N GLY A 53 7.48 46.11 -13.41
CA GLY A 53 6.58 47.20 -13.78
C GLY A 53 5.83 47.77 -12.59
N LYS A 54 5.29 48.97 -12.78
CA LYS A 54 4.58 49.73 -11.72
C LYS A 54 3.05 49.74 -11.87
N GLU A 55 2.51 49.06 -12.87
CA GLU A 55 1.07 48.96 -13.13
C GLU A 55 0.72 47.51 -13.48
N THR A 56 0.16 46.78 -12.51
CA THR A 56 -0.46 45.47 -12.72
C THR A 56 -1.88 45.45 -12.18
N LYS A 57 -2.77 44.74 -12.88
CA LYS A 57 -4.14 44.45 -12.42
C LYS A 57 -4.22 43.14 -11.64
N GLU A 58 -3.12 42.40 -11.55
CA GLU A 58 -3.03 41.15 -10.82
C GLU A 58 -3.18 41.36 -9.30
N ARG A 59 -3.80 40.39 -8.63
CA ARG A 59 -3.90 40.39 -7.16
C ARG A 59 -2.52 40.22 -6.54
N SER A 60 -2.33 40.78 -5.35
CA SER A 60 -1.09 40.58 -4.58
C SER A 60 -0.84 39.09 -4.33
N GLY A 61 0.36 38.61 -4.65
CA GLY A 61 0.67 37.18 -4.60
C GLY A 61 1.99 36.83 -5.28
N THR A 62 2.22 35.52 -5.44
CA THR A 62 3.37 34.97 -6.16
C THR A 62 2.87 33.97 -7.19
N LEU A 63 3.33 34.12 -8.44
CA LEU A 63 3.14 33.18 -9.52
C LEU A 63 4.40 32.33 -9.69
N ILE A 64 4.22 31.02 -9.78
CA ILE A 64 5.24 30.08 -10.21
C ILE A 64 4.65 29.29 -11.37
N ARG A 65 5.36 29.24 -12.49
CA ARG A 65 4.99 28.46 -13.67
C ARG A 65 6.22 27.72 -14.15
N PHE A 66 6.08 26.45 -14.49
CA PHE A 66 7.19 25.65 -14.98
C PHE A 66 6.72 24.56 -15.94
N GLU A 67 7.64 24.06 -16.73
CA GLU A 67 7.44 22.95 -17.67
C GLU A 67 8.58 21.94 -17.47
N PRO A 68 8.28 20.66 -17.13
CA PRO A 68 9.32 19.63 -16.97
C PRO A 68 10.19 19.49 -18.22
N ASP A 69 11.50 19.26 -18.03
CA ASP A 69 12.42 19.10 -19.16
C ASP A 69 12.28 17.71 -19.82
N PRO A 70 11.84 17.61 -21.09
CA PRO A 70 11.67 16.33 -21.77
C PRO A 70 13.01 15.59 -21.99
N GLU A 71 14.15 16.29 -21.98
CA GLU A 71 15.46 15.61 -22.05
C GLU A 71 15.80 14.84 -20.77
N ILE A 72 15.21 15.23 -19.64
CA ILE A 72 15.45 14.61 -18.33
C ILE A 72 14.38 13.55 -18.04
N PHE A 73 13.12 13.87 -18.32
CA PHE A 73 11.98 13.03 -17.93
C PHE A 73 11.42 12.16 -19.07
N GLY A 74 11.76 12.43 -20.33
CA GLY A 74 11.12 11.79 -21.49
C GLY A 74 9.66 12.23 -21.64
N ASP A 75 8.84 11.34 -22.20
CA ASP A 75 7.39 11.52 -22.24
C ASP A 75 6.82 11.45 -20.81
N PHE A 76 6.04 12.45 -20.43
CA PHE A 76 5.43 12.52 -19.11
C PHE A 76 3.96 12.92 -19.21
N GLU A 77 3.20 12.53 -18.18
CA GLU A 77 1.81 12.92 -18.00
C GLU A 77 1.58 13.27 -16.53
N TRP A 78 0.78 14.30 -16.27
CA TRP A 78 0.35 14.63 -14.92
C TRP A 78 -0.73 13.66 -14.47
N ARG A 79 -0.51 13.03 -13.33
CA ARG A 79 -1.55 12.22 -12.69
C ARG A 79 -2.51 13.13 -11.94
N GLU A 80 -3.57 13.54 -12.61
CA GLU A 80 -4.59 14.47 -12.11
C GLU A 80 -5.13 14.03 -10.74
N GLU A 81 -5.44 12.74 -10.57
CA GLU A 81 -6.00 12.21 -9.32
C GLU A 81 -5.04 12.39 -8.14
N TYR A 82 -3.74 12.27 -8.40
CA TYR A 82 -2.71 12.47 -7.37
C TYR A 82 -2.64 13.94 -6.93
N LEU A 83 -2.75 14.88 -7.88
CA LEU A 83 -2.74 16.31 -7.59
C LEU A 83 -3.98 16.74 -6.81
N GLU A 84 -5.17 16.31 -7.25
CA GLU A 84 -6.41 16.57 -6.56
C GLU A 84 -6.38 16.07 -5.11
N HIS A 85 -5.94 14.84 -4.91
CA HIS A 85 -5.82 14.25 -3.58
C HIS A 85 -4.87 15.04 -2.67
N ARG A 86 -3.73 15.50 -3.20
CA ARG A 86 -2.80 16.38 -2.47
C ARG A 86 -3.44 17.72 -2.11
N LEU A 87 -4.18 18.35 -3.04
CA LEU A 87 -4.86 19.61 -2.81
C LEU A 87 -5.97 19.47 -1.77
N ARG A 88 -6.76 18.38 -1.82
CA ARG A 88 -7.79 18.05 -0.80
C ARG A 88 -7.15 17.99 0.59
N TYR A 89 -6.05 17.25 0.75
CA TYR A 89 -5.33 17.17 2.02
C TYR A 89 -4.85 18.53 2.53
N TYR A 90 -4.27 19.35 1.65
CA TYR A 90 -3.88 20.71 2.02
C TYR A 90 -5.07 21.57 2.46
N ALA A 91 -6.22 21.45 1.81
CA ALA A 91 -7.43 22.15 2.19
C ALA A 91 -7.93 21.69 3.58
N PHE A 92 -7.95 20.39 3.87
CA PHE A 92 -8.31 19.86 5.19
C PHE A 92 -7.39 20.35 6.31
N LEU A 93 -6.09 20.48 6.03
CA LEU A 93 -5.12 20.96 7.03
C LEU A 93 -5.19 22.47 7.27
N ASN A 94 -5.77 23.22 6.33
CA ASN A 94 -5.85 24.68 6.36
C ASN A 94 -7.30 25.13 6.22
N SER A 95 -8.08 24.94 7.29
CA SER A 95 -9.51 25.32 7.34
C SER A 95 -9.72 26.75 6.84
N GLY A 96 -10.58 26.91 5.83
CA GLY A 96 -10.87 28.21 5.19
C GLY A 96 -9.96 28.60 4.02
N LEU A 97 -8.89 27.86 3.73
CA LEU A 97 -8.11 28.01 2.51
C LEU A 97 -8.90 27.46 1.31
N ILE A 98 -9.01 28.25 0.25
CA ILE A 98 -9.59 27.81 -1.03
C ILE A 98 -8.43 27.54 -1.97
N LEU A 99 -8.32 26.30 -2.44
CA LEU A 99 -7.43 25.92 -3.53
C LEU A 99 -8.29 25.70 -4.78
N GLU A 100 -7.80 26.14 -5.93
CA GLU A 100 -8.51 25.99 -7.20
C GLU A 100 -7.62 25.26 -8.19
N TYR A 101 -8.16 24.22 -8.81
CA TYR A 101 -7.45 23.40 -9.79
C TYR A 101 -8.42 23.01 -10.90
N ASN A 102 -8.06 23.33 -12.14
CA ASN A 102 -8.90 23.12 -13.34
C ASN A 102 -10.36 23.60 -13.19
N GLY A 103 -10.59 24.65 -12.40
CA GLY A 103 -11.91 25.22 -12.10
C GLY A 103 -12.67 24.54 -10.95
N GLU A 104 -12.20 23.40 -10.44
CA GLU A 104 -12.68 22.79 -9.20
C GLU A 104 -12.11 23.52 -7.99
N LYS A 105 -12.95 23.72 -6.96
CA LYS A 105 -12.57 24.36 -5.71
C LYS A 105 -12.49 23.35 -4.58
N PHE A 106 -11.35 23.33 -3.91
CA PHE A 106 -11.07 22.52 -2.74
C PHE A 106 -11.14 23.41 -1.51
N LEU A 107 -12.11 23.13 -0.65
CA LEU A 107 -12.36 23.90 0.58
C LEU A 107 -12.79 22.95 1.69
N SER A 108 -12.14 23.09 2.85
CA SER A 108 -12.60 22.48 4.09
C SER A 108 -12.99 23.55 5.10
N LYS A 109 -14.14 23.36 5.74
CA LYS A 109 -14.65 24.25 6.79
C LYS A 109 -14.24 23.78 8.17
N ASN A 110 -14.28 22.46 8.40
CA ASN A 110 -14.08 21.88 9.72
C ASN A 110 -12.67 21.30 9.91
N GLY A 111 -11.89 21.16 8.85
CA GLY A 111 -10.53 20.61 8.89
C GLY A 111 -10.51 19.09 8.86
N LEU A 112 -9.85 18.45 9.83
CA LEU A 112 -9.73 16.99 9.88
C LEU A 112 -11.06 16.21 9.97
N PRO A 113 -12.16 16.72 10.54
CA PRO A 113 -13.47 16.07 10.42
C PRO A 113 -13.95 15.93 8.98
N ASP A 114 -13.72 16.94 8.13
CA ASP A 114 -14.09 16.87 6.71
C ASP A 114 -13.23 15.83 5.98
N LEU A 115 -11.96 15.67 6.38
CA LEU A 115 -11.11 14.58 5.87
C LEU A 115 -11.69 13.22 6.23
N LEU A 116 -12.08 12.99 7.49
CA LEU A 116 -12.68 11.72 7.88
C LEU A 116 -13.98 11.46 7.12
N ALA A 117 -14.84 12.46 6.98
CA ALA A 117 -16.09 12.31 6.23
C ALA A 117 -15.85 11.98 4.75
N TYR A 118 -14.83 12.60 4.13
CA TYR A 118 -14.43 12.31 2.77
C TYR A 118 -13.95 10.87 2.60
N GLU A 119 -13.08 10.40 3.50
CA GLU A 119 -12.52 9.04 3.47
C GLU A 119 -13.53 7.95 3.84
N LEU A 120 -14.52 8.29 4.66
CA LEU A 120 -15.63 7.39 5.00
C LEU A 120 -16.62 7.21 3.83
N GLY A 121 -16.80 8.23 2.98
CA GLY A 121 -17.79 8.20 1.92
C GLY A 121 -19.20 7.92 2.47
N ASP A 122 -19.82 6.82 2.02
CA ASP A 122 -21.14 6.38 2.46
C ASP A 122 -21.10 5.55 3.77
N GLU A 123 -19.92 5.15 4.26
CA GLU A 123 -19.82 4.41 5.52
C GLU A 123 -20.12 5.32 6.72
N MET A 124 -21.08 4.91 7.55
CA MET A 124 -21.43 5.65 8.75
C MET A 124 -20.45 5.36 9.90
N ALA A 125 -19.91 6.44 10.49
CA ALA A 125 -19.23 6.35 11.77
C ALA A 125 -20.21 5.89 12.88
N LEU A 126 -19.71 5.10 13.83
CA LEU A 126 -20.52 4.57 14.93
C LEU A 126 -20.99 5.65 15.91
N TYR A 127 -20.27 6.76 15.97
CA TYR A 127 -20.50 7.88 16.86
C TYR A 127 -19.89 9.14 16.24
N GLU A 128 -20.27 10.31 16.76
CA GLU A 128 -19.75 11.59 16.25
C GLU A 128 -18.23 11.66 16.39
N PRO A 129 -17.47 12.00 15.33
CA PRO A 129 -16.01 12.01 15.39
C PRO A 129 -15.47 12.89 16.53
N ILE A 130 -14.54 12.33 17.30
CA ILE A 130 -13.84 13.04 18.36
C ILE A 130 -12.84 13.99 17.70
N HIS A 131 -13.18 15.28 17.65
CA HIS A 131 -12.33 16.33 17.11
C HIS A 131 -11.73 17.22 18.19
N CYS A 132 -10.45 17.53 18.05
CA CYS A 132 -9.77 18.52 18.87
C CYS A 132 -8.78 19.31 18.01
N LYS A 133 -8.80 20.64 18.17
CA LYS A 133 -7.87 21.57 17.52
C LYS A 133 -7.18 22.44 18.58
N LEU A 134 -5.87 22.23 18.73
CA LEU A 134 -4.95 23.00 19.55
C LEU A 134 -3.94 23.72 18.63
N ASP A 135 -3.12 24.60 19.20
CA ASP A 135 -2.17 25.41 18.42
C ASP A 135 -1.20 24.56 17.57
N ARG A 136 -0.64 23.50 18.18
CA ARG A 136 0.38 22.62 17.57
C ARG A 136 -0.12 21.21 17.23
N LEU A 137 -1.39 20.91 17.49
CA LEU A 137 -1.97 19.58 17.30
C LEU A 137 -3.43 19.72 16.90
N GLU A 138 -3.80 19.08 15.81
CA GLU A 138 -5.20 18.82 15.46
C GLU A 138 -5.36 17.31 15.29
N PHE A 139 -6.41 16.74 15.84
CA PHE A 139 -6.77 15.35 15.57
C PHE A 139 -8.27 15.18 15.45
N SER A 140 -8.67 14.19 14.67
CA SER A 140 -10.05 13.72 14.58
C SER A 140 -10.05 12.20 14.50
N PHE A 141 -10.98 11.51 15.16
CA PHE A 141 -11.15 10.07 14.92
C PHE A 141 -12.55 9.57 15.22
N ALA A 142 -12.88 8.42 14.63
CA ALA A 142 -14.09 7.67 14.90
C ALA A 142 -13.82 6.16 14.78
N HIS A 143 -14.83 5.35 15.11
CA HIS A 143 -14.84 3.94 14.76
C HIS A 143 -15.92 3.67 13.71
N THR A 144 -15.68 2.66 12.87
CA THR A 144 -16.64 2.10 11.92
C THR A 144 -16.90 0.63 12.21
N HIS A 145 -17.76 0.00 11.42
CA HIS A 145 -17.95 -1.44 11.42
C HIS A 145 -16.83 -2.22 10.70
N ALA A 146 -15.93 -1.51 10.01
CA ALA A 146 -14.80 -2.14 9.33
C ALA A 146 -13.83 -2.79 10.32
N TYR A 147 -13.00 -3.69 9.80
CA TYR A 147 -11.88 -4.28 10.52
C TYR A 147 -10.59 -3.56 10.12
N GLY A 148 -9.60 -3.56 11.00
CA GLY A 148 -8.31 -2.89 10.77
C GLY A 148 -8.28 -1.45 11.28
N GLU A 149 -7.22 -0.73 10.97
CA GLU A 149 -6.99 0.64 11.43
C GLU A 149 -6.48 1.51 10.29
N ASN A 150 -7.11 2.66 10.06
CA ASN A 150 -6.76 3.62 9.03
C ASN A 150 -6.30 4.93 9.67
N TYR A 151 -5.11 5.42 9.30
CA TYR A 151 -4.58 6.68 9.82
C TYR A 151 -4.16 7.63 8.71
N PHE A 152 -4.51 8.89 8.91
CA PHE A 152 -4.02 10.00 8.11
C PHE A 152 -3.16 10.90 8.99
N SER A 153 -1.83 10.79 8.85
CA SER A 153 -0.91 11.52 9.71
C SER A 153 -0.15 12.59 8.95
N PHE A 154 0.02 13.76 9.58
CA PHE A 154 0.61 14.93 8.95
C PHE A 154 1.58 15.65 9.89
N VAL A 155 2.69 16.10 9.33
CA VAL A 155 3.67 16.94 10.02
C VAL A 155 3.89 18.20 9.20
N ASN A 156 3.54 19.37 9.75
CA ASN A 156 3.74 20.65 9.07
C ASN A 156 3.12 20.71 7.65
N GLY A 157 1.99 20.04 7.42
CA GLY A 157 1.33 19.98 6.11
C GLY A 157 1.80 18.82 5.21
N GLN A 158 2.91 18.17 5.54
CA GLN A 158 3.37 16.98 4.82
C GLN A 158 2.61 15.74 5.30
N TYR A 159 2.01 15.01 4.36
CA TYR A 159 1.44 13.70 4.62
C TYR A 159 2.56 12.67 4.85
N THR A 160 2.49 11.98 5.99
CA THR A 160 3.43 10.93 6.40
C THR A 160 2.78 9.57 6.24
N ASN A 161 2.82 9.02 5.02
CA ASN A 161 2.18 7.73 4.68
C ASN A 161 2.79 6.55 5.47
N ASP A 162 4.08 6.60 5.82
CA ASP A 162 4.75 5.58 6.64
C ASP A 162 4.61 5.86 8.15
N GLY A 163 3.83 6.88 8.52
CA GLY A 163 3.56 7.29 9.89
C GLY A 163 4.74 7.94 10.60
N GLY A 164 5.07 7.44 11.79
CA GLY A 164 6.17 7.96 12.60
C GLY A 164 5.83 8.16 14.08
N THR A 165 6.65 8.94 14.76
CA THR A 165 6.55 9.16 16.20
C THR A 165 5.24 9.85 16.62
N HIS A 166 4.75 10.83 15.85
CA HIS A 166 3.49 11.55 16.09
C HIS A 166 2.26 10.65 15.97
N GLN A 167 2.20 9.78 14.95
CA GLN A 167 1.11 8.82 14.79
C GLN A 167 1.12 7.77 15.91
N SER A 168 2.28 7.24 16.25
CA SER A 168 2.43 6.31 17.38
C SER A 168 2.02 6.95 18.71
N ALA A 169 2.40 8.23 18.92
CA ALA A 169 2.01 9.01 20.09
C ALA A 169 0.50 9.27 20.15
N PHE A 170 -0.13 9.56 19.01
CA PHE A 170 -1.58 9.68 18.90
C PHE A 170 -2.29 8.37 19.28
N ARG A 171 -1.85 7.24 18.72
CA ARG A 171 -2.38 5.90 19.06
C ARG A 171 -2.27 5.58 20.55
N GLU A 172 -1.12 5.89 21.14
CA GLU A 172 -0.88 5.70 22.58
C GLU A 172 -1.76 6.64 23.43
N GLY A 173 -1.91 7.89 23.02
CA GLY A 173 -2.75 8.89 23.70
C GLY A 173 -4.22 8.48 23.72
N VAL A 174 -4.76 8.03 22.58
CA VAL A 174 -6.14 7.53 22.48
C VAL A 174 -6.34 6.32 23.38
N LEU A 175 -5.44 5.32 23.33
CA LEU A 175 -5.52 4.13 24.19
C LEU A 175 -5.54 4.51 25.68
N LYS A 176 -4.65 5.40 26.11
CA LYS A 176 -4.59 5.87 27.50
C LYS A 176 -5.87 6.61 27.89
N GLY A 177 -6.39 7.48 27.02
CA GLY A 177 -7.61 8.24 27.29
C GLY A 177 -8.85 7.34 27.41
N VAL A 178 -8.99 6.36 26.51
CA VAL A 178 -10.09 5.38 26.57
C VAL A 178 -9.99 4.51 27.83
N ASN A 179 -8.80 4.02 28.18
CA ASN A 179 -8.62 3.20 29.39
C ASN A 179 -8.85 3.98 30.68
N GLU A 180 -8.45 5.25 30.74
CA GLU A 180 -8.69 6.14 31.89
C GLU A 180 -10.19 6.38 32.09
N PHE A 181 -10.93 6.67 31.01
CA PHE A 181 -12.38 6.84 31.07
C PHE A 181 -13.11 5.53 31.42
N ALA A 182 -12.74 4.43 30.78
CA ALA A 182 -13.38 3.13 30.96
C ALA A 182 -13.07 2.47 32.31
N LYS A 183 -12.01 2.92 33.00
CA LYS A 183 -11.43 2.25 34.18
C LYS A 183 -11.16 0.76 33.92
N ASN A 184 -10.72 0.45 32.70
CA ASN A 184 -10.44 -0.90 32.24
C ASN A 184 -9.06 -0.95 31.57
N GLY A 185 -8.46 -2.14 31.51
CA GLY A 185 -7.17 -2.38 30.84
C GLY A 185 -7.36 -2.98 29.45
N PHE A 186 -7.92 -2.21 28.51
CA PHE A 186 -7.99 -2.65 27.11
C PHE A 186 -6.59 -2.66 26.49
N ALA A 187 -6.35 -3.63 25.61
CA ALA A 187 -5.15 -3.68 24.79
C ALA A 187 -5.23 -2.66 23.65
N GLY A 188 -4.09 -2.28 23.07
CA GLY A 188 -4.05 -1.35 21.94
C GLY A 188 -4.90 -1.81 20.75
N GLU A 189 -4.86 -3.10 20.42
CA GLU A 189 -5.69 -3.69 19.35
C GLU A 189 -7.19 -3.56 19.61
N ASP A 190 -7.62 -3.67 20.89
CA ASP A 190 -9.02 -3.56 21.27
C ASP A 190 -9.59 -2.17 20.91
N VAL A 191 -8.75 -1.13 21.05
CA VAL A 191 -9.11 0.28 20.80
C VAL A 191 -8.89 0.70 19.34
N ARG A 192 -8.10 -0.05 18.56
CA ARG A 192 -7.73 0.37 17.20
C ARG A 192 -8.45 -0.39 16.10
N ASP A 193 -9.07 -1.52 16.39
CA ASP A 193 -9.82 -2.26 15.37
C ASP A 193 -11.13 -1.54 14.98
N GLY A 194 -11.30 -1.30 13.68
CA GLY A 194 -12.31 -0.43 13.10
C GLY A 194 -12.06 1.06 13.30
N PHE A 195 -10.82 1.47 13.59
CA PHE A 195 -10.47 2.86 13.85
C PHE A 195 -10.16 3.60 12.55
N ILE A 196 -10.74 4.79 12.39
CA ILE A 196 -10.33 5.76 11.39
C ILE A 196 -9.93 7.05 12.09
N GLY A 197 -8.72 7.54 11.86
CA GLY A 197 -8.27 8.77 12.51
C GLY A 197 -7.29 9.58 11.71
N ALA A 198 -7.33 10.88 11.93
CA ALA A 198 -6.43 11.85 11.35
C ALA A 198 -5.70 12.62 12.47
N VAL A 199 -4.40 12.85 12.30
CA VAL A 199 -3.58 13.62 13.23
C VAL A 199 -2.61 14.53 12.47
N ALA A 200 -2.65 15.81 12.78
CA ALA A 200 -1.76 16.82 12.23
C ALA A 200 -0.98 17.50 13.35
N VAL A 201 0.35 17.48 13.28
CA VAL A 201 1.23 18.13 14.26
C VAL A 201 2.05 19.25 13.63
N LYS A 202 2.29 20.31 14.41
CA LYS A 202 3.24 21.37 14.09
C LYS A 202 4.50 21.21 14.93
N VAL A 203 5.60 20.87 14.25
CA VAL A 203 6.88 20.52 14.86
C VAL A 203 7.93 21.51 14.38
N GLN A 204 8.72 22.05 15.32
CA GLN A 204 9.90 22.85 14.99
C GLN A 204 11.02 21.88 14.60
N ASP A 205 11.73 22.19 13.52
CA ASP A 205 12.86 21.40 13.02
C ASP A 205 12.57 19.87 12.94
N PRO A 206 11.53 19.44 12.20
CA PRO A 206 11.17 18.03 12.13
C PRO A 206 12.28 17.20 11.45
N VAL A 207 12.64 16.08 12.08
CA VAL A 207 13.61 15.11 11.56
C VAL A 207 12.84 13.92 10.99
N PHE A 208 13.02 13.66 9.69
CA PHE A 208 12.44 12.53 8.99
C PHE A 208 13.49 11.43 8.77
N GLU A 209 13.07 10.16 8.79
CA GLU A 209 13.98 9.02 8.55
C GLU A 209 14.48 8.97 7.10
N SER A 210 13.70 9.54 6.16
CA SER A 210 13.99 9.51 4.72
C SER A 210 13.81 10.89 4.07
N GLN A 211 14.49 11.08 2.93
CA GLN A 211 14.39 12.30 2.12
C GLN A 211 12.98 12.52 1.55
N THR A 212 12.21 11.45 1.32
CA THR A 212 10.80 11.53 0.87
C THR A 212 9.89 12.09 1.97
N LYS A 213 10.38 12.21 3.21
CA LYS A 213 9.66 12.75 4.38
C LYS A 213 8.37 11.99 4.69
N ASN A 214 8.42 10.69 4.45
CA ASN A 214 7.27 9.79 4.64
C ASN A 214 7.08 9.37 6.11
N LYS A 215 8.15 9.40 6.92
CA LYS A 215 8.14 8.96 8.31
C LYS A 215 8.84 9.93 9.25
N LEU A 216 8.14 10.37 10.29
CA LEU A 216 8.71 11.24 11.32
C LEU A 216 9.55 10.45 12.33
N GLY A 217 10.80 10.87 12.52
CA GLY A 217 11.75 10.30 13.49
C GLY A 217 11.99 11.15 14.75
N SER A 218 11.45 12.38 14.81
CA SER A 218 11.57 13.27 15.97
C SER A 218 10.94 12.67 17.25
N THR A 219 11.76 12.33 18.25
CA THR A 219 11.32 11.63 19.47
C THR A 219 10.74 12.55 20.53
N ASP A 220 11.09 13.83 20.52
CA ASP A 220 10.60 14.90 21.39
C ASP A 220 9.08 15.14 21.23
N VAL A 221 8.53 14.78 20.08
CA VAL A 221 7.10 14.91 19.77
C VAL A 221 6.21 14.01 20.63
N ARG A 222 6.72 12.85 21.05
CA ARG A 222 5.90 11.81 21.69
C ARG A 222 5.27 12.26 23.00
N SER A 223 6.05 12.88 23.89
CA SER A 223 5.60 13.16 25.26
C SER A 223 4.41 14.12 25.31
N TRP A 224 4.49 15.24 24.57
CA TRP A 224 3.45 16.27 24.61
C TRP A 224 2.21 15.86 23.80
N VAL A 225 2.37 15.12 22.68
CA VAL A 225 1.23 14.60 21.91
C VAL A 225 0.44 13.57 22.72
N VAL A 226 1.09 12.59 23.34
CA VAL A 226 0.40 11.57 24.15
C VAL A 226 -0.43 12.22 25.26
N THR A 227 0.15 13.18 25.99
CA THR A 227 -0.52 13.87 27.09
C THR A 227 -1.72 14.68 26.60
N ALA A 228 -1.53 15.50 25.56
CA ALA A 228 -2.59 16.33 25.01
C ALA A 228 -3.76 15.50 24.46
N VAL A 229 -3.47 14.44 23.69
CA VAL A 229 -4.51 13.54 23.15
C VAL A 229 -5.27 12.85 24.28
N LYS A 230 -4.56 12.31 25.28
CA LYS A 230 -5.19 11.62 26.43
C LYS A 230 -6.19 12.54 27.14
N GLU A 231 -5.77 13.74 27.51
CA GLU A 231 -6.60 14.70 28.24
C GLU A 231 -7.85 15.10 27.45
N GLN A 232 -7.69 15.36 26.15
CA GLN A 232 -8.80 15.78 25.28
C GLN A 232 -9.78 14.63 25.00
N VAL A 233 -9.29 13.40 24.84
CA VAL A 233 -10.14 12.21 24.72
C VAL A 233 -10.97 12.01 25.99
N VAL A 234 -10.34 12.05 27.17
CA VAL A 234 -11.06 11.92 28.46
C VAL A 234 -12.12 13.02 28.61
N LEU A 235 -11.75 14.26 28.30
CA LEU A 235 -12.66 15.40 28.37
C LEU A 235 -13.87 15.22 27.45
N TRP A 236 -13.64 14.78 26.22
CA TRP A 236 -14.70 14.57 25.23
C TRP A 236 -15.65 13.44 25.66
N LEU A 237 -15.11 12.30 26.13
CA LEU A 237 -15.91 11.16 26.59
C LEU A 237 -16.79 11.50 27.80
N HIS A 238 -16.31 12.37 28.70
CA HIS A 238 -17.13 12.86 29.81
C HIS A 238 -18.25 13.82 29.37
N LYS A 239 -18.03 14.60 28.30
CA LYS A 239 -19.03 15.53 27.75
C LYS A 239 -20.10 14.80 26.92
N ASN A 240 -19.71 13.77 26.15
CA ASN A 240 -20.57 13.09 25.19
C ASN A 240 -20.86 11.64 25.64
N LYS A 241 -21.73 11.48 26.65
CA LYS A 241 -21.96 10.17 27.29
C LYS A 241 -22.53 9.11 26.35
N GLU A 242 -23.51 9.47 25.52
CA GLU A 242 -24.15 8.52 24.60
C GLU A 242 -23.17 7.96 23.58
N ASP A 243 -22.33 8.82 23.00
CA ASP A 243 -21.30 8.40 22.04
C ASP A 243 -20.12 7.67 22.72
N ALA A 244 -19.80 8.05 23.96
CA ALA A 244 -18.82 7.32 24.76
C ALA A 244 -19.26 5.87 25.03
N GLU A 245 -20.56 5.62 25.25
CA GLU A 245 -21.10 4.27 25.40
C GLU A 245 -20.94 3.44 24.12
N LYS A 246 -21.25 4.02 22.94
CA LYS A 246 -21.05 3.37 21.63
C LYS A 246 -19.58 3.03 21.38
N LEU A 247 -18.67 3.97 21.70
CA LEU A 247 -17.22 3.72 21.62
C LEU A 247 -16.83 2.54 22.51
N LEU A 248 -17.25 2.52 23.77
CA LEU A 248 -16.91 1.45 24.70
C LEU A 248 -17.51 0.11 24.30
N GLU A 249 -18.71 0.08 23.72
CA GLU A 249 -19.32 -1.13 23.19
C GLU A 249 -18.49 -1.72 22.04
N LYS A 250 -18.07 -0.89 21.07
CA LYS A 250 -17.17 -1.31 19.99
C LYS A 250 -15.85 -1.86 20.54
N VAL A 251 -15.21 -1.16 21.48
CA VAL A 251 -13.95 -1.62 22.09
C VAL A 251 -14.12 -2.95 22.84
N LYS A 252 -15.23 -3.14 23.56
CA LYS A 252 -15.54 -4.41 24.24
C LYS A 252 -15.79 -5.54 23.24
N SER A 253 -16.48 -5.25 22.13
CA SER A 253 -16.68 -6.20 21.04
C SER A 253 -15.34 -6.63 20.43
N ASN A 254 -14.47 -5.67 20.12
CA ASN A 254 -13.11 -5.93 19.63
C ASN A 254 -12.30 -6.77 20.61
N GLN A 255 -12.38 -6.48 21.92
CA GLN A 255 -11.71 -7.29 22.94
C GLN A 255 -12.20 -8.75 22.94
N ARG A 256 -13.50 -8.97 22.76
CA ARG A 256 -14.05 -10.32 22.67
C ARG A 256 -13.50 -11.04 21.44
N VAL A 257 -13.54 -10.39 20.27
CA VAL A 257 -12.99 -10.92 19.01
C VAL A 257 -11.50 -11.25 19.15
N ARG A 258 -10.69 -10.36 19.74
CA ARG A 258 -9.26 -10.62 19.98
C ARG A 258 -9.03 -11.82 20.90
N LYS A 259 -9.82 -11.98 21.96
CA LYS A 259 -9.71 -13.13 22.87
C LYS A 259 -10.07 -14.44 22.16
N GLU A 260 -11.14 -14.44 21.36
CA GLU A 260 -11.54 -15.58 20.54
C GLU A 260 -10.46 -15.93 19.52
N LEU A 261 -9.92 -14.93 18.80
CA LEU A 261 -8.80 -15.12 17.88
C LEU A 261 -7.55 -15.65 18.59
N SER A 262 -7.22 -15.12 19.77
CA SER A 262 -6.06 -15.58 20.55
C SER A 262 -6.21 -17.05 20.97
N ALA A 263 -7.42 -17.48 21.33
CA ALA A 263 -7.70 -18.89 21.60
C ALA A 263 -7.51 -19.74 20.33
N ILE A 264 -8.04 -19.30 19.19
CA ILE A 264 -7.87 -19.99 17.90
C ILE A 264 -6.39 -20.05 17.49
N LYS A 265 -5.62 -18.96 17.65
CA LYS A 265 -4.17 -18.91 17.42
C LYS A 265 -3.46 -19.94 18.29
N LYS A 266 -3.81 -20.02 19.58
CA LYS A 266 -3.22 -20.96 20.53
C LYS A 266 -3.51 -22.41 20.11
N GLU A 267 -4.75 -22.73 19.78
CA GLU A 267 -5.13 -24.06 19.28
C GLU A 267 -4.41 -24.40 17.97
N ALA A 268 -4.32 -23.46 17.02
CA ALA A 268 -3.59 -23.67 15.77
C ALA A 268 -2.10 -23.92 16.00
N ARG A 269 -1.47 -23.20 16.93
CA ARG A 269 -0.08 -23.42 17.34
C ARG A 269 0.10 -24.78 18.04
N GLU A 270 -0.84 -25.21 18.87
CA GLU A 270 -0.82 -26.53 19.51
C GLU A 270 -1.01 -27.66 18.49
N ARG A 271 -1.92 -27.50 17.51
CA ARG A 271 -2.06 -28.43 16.36
C ARG A 271 -0.75 -28.53 15.58
N ALA A 272 -0.14 -27.40 15.25
CA ALA A 272 1.11 -27.35 14.52
C ALA A 272 2.27 -28.02 15.27
N LYS A 273 2.35 -27.85 16.60
CA LYS A 273 3.37 -28.54 17.43
C LYS A 273 3.22 -30.06 17.41
N LYS A 274 2.00 -30.57 17.25
CA LYS A 274 1.72 -32.02 17.18
C LYS A 274 2.02 -32.63 15.79
N VAL A 275 2.01 -31.83 14.72
CA VAL A 275 2.08 -32.28 13.30
C VAL A 275 3.49 -32.16 12.70
N ALA A 276 4.54 -32.09 13.55
CA ALA A 276 5.98 -32.04 13.24
C ALA A 276 6.62 -30.63 13.17
N ILE A 277 7.94 -30.62 13.37
CA ILE A 277 8.83 -29.44 13.48
C ILE A 277 8.84 -28.58 12.20
N ARG A 278 8.47 -29.16 11.05
CA ARG A 278 8.61 -28.55 9.72
C ARG A 278 7.23 -28.23 9.12
N ILE A 279 7.15 -27.10 8.41
CA ILE A 279 5.95 -26.71 7.66
C ILE A 279 5.74 -27.73 6.52
N PRO A 280 4.57 -28.41 6.45
CA PRO A 280 4.27 -29.34 5.36
C PRO A 280 4.41 -28.66 4.00
N LYS A 281 4.89 -29.41 2.99
CA LYS A 281 5.02 -28.97 1.59
C LYS A 281 5.96 -27.78 1.31
N LEU A 282 6.56 -27.20 2.35
CA LEU A 282 7.63 -26.23 2.22
C LEU A 282 8.97 -26.95 2.01
N ILE A 283 9.52 -26.79 0.81
CA ILE A 283 10.92 -27.06 0.54
C ILE A 283 11.66 -25.72 0.65
N ASP A 284 12.33 -25.52 1.77
CA ASP A 284 12.91 -24.23 2.11
C ASP A 284 14.24 -23.94 1.39
N CYS A 285 14.66 -22.68 1.43
CA CYS A 285 16.02 -22.24 1.10
C CYS A 285 16.85 -22.00 2.36
N LYS A 286 18.15 -21.70 2.20
CA LYS A 286 19.08 -21.53 3.32
C LYS A 286 19.21 -20.10 3.82
N VAL A 287 19.00 -19.13 2.94
CA VAL A 287 19.11 -17.69 3.25
C VAL A 287 17.73 -17.08 3.21
N HIS A 288 17.35 -16.41 4.29
CA HIS A 288 16.08 -15.69 4.41
C HIS A 288 16.31 -14.18 4.49
N LEU A 289 15.31 -13.39 4.09
CA LEU A 289 15.37 -11.93 4.16
C LEU A 289 15.59 -11.43 5.59
N CYS A 290 14.95 -12.06 6.57
CA CYS A 290 15.08 -11.74 7.99
C CYS A 290 16.47 -12.03 8.60
N ASP A 291 17.38 -12.66 7.84
CA ASP A 291 18.74 -12.91 8.31
C ASP A 291 19.65 -11.72 8.00
N ASP A 292 19.88 -10.84 8.98
CA ASP A 292 20.71 -9.62 8.81
C ASP A 292 22.15 -9.88 8.35
N LYS A 293 22.67 -11.08 8.59
CA LYS A 293 24.02 -11.50 8.17
C LYS A 293 24.04 -12.27 6.86
N GLY A 294 22.87 -12.51 6.26
CA GLY A 294 22.71 -13.29 5.04
C GLY A 294 23.26 -12.53 3.82
N LYS A 295 24.35 -13.03 3.23
CA LYS A 295 24.75 -12.59 1.88
C LYS A 295 23.69 -13.08 0.89
N ARG A 296 23.20 -12.21 0.00
CA ARG A 296 22.12 -12.48 -0.98
C ARG A 296 20.70 -12.57 -0.40
N ARG A 297 20.45 -12.04 0.81
CA ARG A 297 19.11 -12.07 1.44
C ARG A 297 18.02 -11.40 0.60
N GLU A 298 18.37 -10.34 -0.14
CA GLU A 298 17.46 -9.61 -1.04
C GLU A 298 17.03 -10.45 -2.25
N GLU A 299 17.78 -11.51 -2.58
CA GLU A 299 17.43 -12.44 -3.66
C GLU A 299 16.50 -13.57 -3.17
N SER A 300 16.22 -13.64 -1.86
CA SER A 300 15.40 -14.70 -1.28
C SER A 300 13.99 -14.69 -1.90
N THR A 301 13.61 -15.82 -2.48
CA THR A 301 12.39 -15.96 -3.27
C THR A 301 11.67 -17.23 -2.87
N ILE A 302 10.36 -17.17 -2.69
CA ILE A 302 9.50 -18.34 -2.52
C ILE A 302 8.52 -18.45 -3.68
N PHE A 303 8.45 -19.62 -4.29
CA PHE A 303 7.48 -19.94 -5.33
C PHE A 303 6.29 -20.70 -4.74
N LEU A 304 5.10 -20.14 -4.89
CA LEU A 304 3.83 -20.78 -4.53
C LEU A 304 3.29 -21.49 -5.78
N THR A 305 3.40 -22.81 -5.81
CA THR A 305 3.04 -23.62 -6.98
C THR A 305 1.68 -24.29 -6.81
N GLU A 306 0.94 -24.48 -7.90
CA GLU A 306 -0.40 -25.09 -7.89
C GLU A 306 -0.45 -26.50 -7.30
N GLY A 307 0.61 -27.30 -7.49
CA GLY A 307 0.68 -28.64 -6.94
C GLY A 307 2.07 -29.26 -6.99
N ASP A 308 2.16 -30.52 -6.56
CA ASP A 308 3.43 -31.24 -6.44
C ASP A 308 4.10 -31.51 -7.79
N SER A 309 3.33 -31.55 -8.89
CA SER A 309 3.86 -31.69 -10.26
C SER A 309 4.73 -30.48 -10.65
N ALA A 310 4.15 -29.28 -10.61
CA ALA A 310 4.85 -28.03 -10.88
C ALA A 310 6.00 -27.78 -9.87
N GLY A 311 5.74 -28.05 -8.58
CA GLY A 311 6.76 -27.97 -7.54
C GLY A 311 7.94 -28.91 -7.78
N GLY A 312 7.70 -30.14 -8.26
CA GLY A 312 8.74 -31.13 -8.53
C GLY A 312 9.75 -30.70 -9.60
N ALA A 313 9.29 -30.07 -10.68
CA ALA A 313 10.15 -29.52 -11.73
C ALA A 313 11.00 -28.35 -11.21
N MET A 314 10.36 -27.43 -10.47
CA MET A 314 11.05 -26.29 -9.86
C MET A 314 12.07 -26.69 -8.80
N ILE A 315 11.78 -27.72 -7.98
CA ILE A 315 12.69 -28.20 -6.92
C ILE A 315 14.05 -28.60 -7.51
N GLN A 316 14.05 -29.18 -8.71
CA GLN A 316 15.26 -29.62 -9.40
C GLN A 316 16.02 -28.46 -10.07
N ALA A 317 15.31 -27.39 -10.45
CA ALA A 317 15.88 -26.26 -11.18
C ALA A 317 16.46 -25.15 -10.25
N ARG A 318 15.92 -25.04 -9.03
CA ARG A 318 16.14 -23.89 -8.14
C ARG A 318 17.57 -23.73 -7.61
N ASP A 319 17.91 -22.50 -7.23
CA ASP A 319 19.04 -22.22 -6.32
C ASP A 319 18.63 -22.52 -4.86
N VAL A 320 19.16 -23.60 -4.29
CA VAL A 320 18.87 -24.03 -2.91
C VAL A 320 19.26 -22.97 -1.87
N GLN A 321 20.14 -22.01 -2.20
CA GLN A 321 20.53 -20.95 -1.27
C GLN A 321 19.41 -19.93 -1.08
N THR A 322 18.77 -19.47 -2.16
CA THR A 322 17.87 -18.32 -2.15
C THR A 322 16.43 -18.66 -2.53
N GLN A 323 16.16 -19.82 -3.14
CA GLN A 323 14.85 -20.15 -3.70
C GLN A 323 14.14 -21.27 -2.92
N ALA A 324 13.01 -20.93 -2.30
CA ALA A 324 12.10 -21.84 -1.62
C ALA A 324 10.90 -22.17 -2.50
N ILE A 325 10.27 -23.32 -2.27
CA ILE A 325 9.09 -23.76 -3.01
C ILE A 325 8.05 -24.25 -2.01
N TYR A 326 6.82 -23.80 -2.19
CA TYR A 326 5.67 -24.24 -1.44
C TYR A 326 4.60 -24.73 -2.42
N SER A 327 4.33 -26.04 -2.38
CA SER A 327 3.34 -26.68 -3.25
C SER A 327 1.95 -26.65 -2.60
N LEU A 328 0.96 -26.05 -3.28
CA LEU A 328 -0.41 -25.99 -2.79
C LEU A 328 -1.10 -27.36 -2.77
N LYS A 329 -2.13 -27.50 -1.95
CA LYS A 329 -3.05 -28.65 -1.97
C LYS A 329 -4.38 -28.28 -2.65
N GLY A 330 -4.35 -28.17 -3.97
CA GLY A 330 -5.52 -27.79 -4.75
C GLY A 330 -5.87 -26.30 -4.55
N LYS A 331 -7.13 -25.96 -4.81
CA LYS A 331 -7.58 -24.56 -4.83
C LYS A 331 -7.65 -23.98 -3.41
N PRO A 332 -6.97 -22.85 -3.13
CA PRO A 332 -7.08 -22.17 -1.84
C PRO A 332 -8.52 -21.75 -1.53
N LEU A 333 -8.85 -21.61 -0.25
CA LEU A 333 -10.16 -21.11 0.17
C LEU A 333 -10.33 -19.66 -0.31
N ASN A 334 -11.49 -19.33 -0.89
CA ASN A 334 -11.84 -17.94 -1.15
C ASN A 334 -12.02 -17.22 0.19
N THR A 335 -11.18 -16.23 0.44
CA THR A 335 -11.10 -15.50 1.70
C THR A 335 -11.87 -14.19 1.69
N HIS A 336 -12.47 -13.84 0.56
CA HIS A 336 -13.30 -12.66 0.45
C HIS A 336 -14.50 -12.74 1.42
N GLY A 337 -14.70 -11.67 2.21
CA GLY A 337 -15.75 -11.60 3.23
C GLY A 337 -15.51 -12.45 4.48
N LEU A 338 -14.39 -13.17 4.59
CA LEU A 338 -14.02 -13.92 5.80
C LEU A 338 -13.17 -13.08 6.75
N GLY A 339 -13.27 -13.36 8.06
CA GLY A 339 -12.41 -12.79 9.09
C GLY A 339 -11.08 -13.51 9.22
N ARG A 340 -10.14 -12.95 10.00
CA ARG A 340 -8.78 -13.52 10.20
C ARG A 340 -8.81 -14.93 10.77
N GLU A 341 -9.88 -15.34 11.45
CA GLU A 341 -10.07 -16.70 11.94
C GLU A 341 -10.03 -17.76 10.83
N ALA A 342 -10.43 -17.41 9.60
CA ALA A 342 -10.40 -18.33 8.47
C ALA A 342 -8.96 -18.77 8.13
N VAL A 343 -7.98 -17.86 8.30
CA VAL A 343 -6.56 -18.15 8.07
C VAL A 343 -6.06 -19.22 9.05
N TYR A 344 -6.48 -19.19 10.31
CA TYR A 344 -6.05 -20.15 11.34
C TYR A 344 -6.83 -21.47 11.33
N LYS A 345 -8.04 -21.47 10.79
CA LYS A 345 -8.90 -22.66 10.64
C LYS A 345 -8.52 -23.46 9.39
N ASN A 346 -8.13 -22.79 8.31
CA ASN A 346 -7.70 -23.44 7.08
C ASN A 346 -6.20 -23.80 7.15
N GLU A 347 -5.88 -25.08 7.04
CA GLU A 347 -4.50 -25.57 7.14
C GLU A 347 -3.57 -25.00 6.07
N GLU A 348 -4.05 -24.86 4.83
CA GLU A 348 -3.27 -24.37 3.69
C GLU A 348 -2.89 -22.90 3.88
N LEU A 349 -3.89 -22.05 4.19
CA LEU A 349 -3.67 -20.62 4.45
C LEU A 349 -2.77 -20.40 5.67
N TYR A 350 -2.95 -21.20 6.73
CA TYR A 350 -2.11 -21.13 7.91
C TYR A 350 -0.65 -21.50 7.60
N ASN A 351 -0.44 -22.54 6.79
CA ASN A 351 0.90 -22.98 6.40
C ASN A 351 1.60 -21.96 5.49
N ILE A 352 0.89 -21.31 4.56
CA ILE A 352 1.43 -20.21 3.74
C ILE A 352 1.86 -19.04 4.64
N MET A 353 0.98 -18.58 5.54
CA MET A 353 1.29 -17.51 6.50
C MET A 353 2.56 -17.82 7.31
N ARG A 354 2.67 -19.06 7.83
CA ARG A 354 3.85 -19.52 8.58
C ARG A 354 5.09 -19.65 7.70
N ALA A 355 4.94 -20.10 6.46
CA ALA A 355 6.05 -20.23 5.53
C ALA A 355 6.66 -18.86 5.24
N LEU A 356 5.83 -17.83 5.06
CA LEU A 356 6.26 -16.47 4.78
C LEU A 356 6.77 -15.73 6.03
N GLY A 357 6.32 -16.11 7.23
CA GLY A 357 6.69 -15.43 8.47
C GLY A 357 5.90 -14.15 8.74
N ILE A 358 4.69 -14.03 8.20
CA ILE A 358 3.88 -12.80 8.15
C ILE A 358 2.70 -12.79 9.15
N GLU A 359 2.77 -13.55 10.25
CA GLU A 359 1.61 -13.74 11.14
C GLU A 359 1.11 -12.43 11.77
N ASP A 360 2.04 -11.57 12.20
CA ASP A 360 1.74 -10.34 12.94
C ASP A 360 2.18 -9.08 12.17
N ASP A 361 3.37 -9.08 11.54
CA ASP A 361 3.94 -7.98 10.76
C ASP A 361 4.90 -8.51 9.67
N LEU A 362 5.49 -7.60 8.87
CA LEU A 362 6.51 -7.92 7.86
C LEU A 362 7.95 -7.93 8.39
N GLU A 363 8.22 -7.60 9.66
CA GLU A 363 9.61 -7.55 10.17
C GLU A 363 10.29 -8.92 10.09
N ARG A 364 9.49 -9.98 10.23
CA ARG A 364 9.94 -11.38 10.14
C ARG A 364 9.68 -12.01 8.78
N LEU A 365 9.44 -11.20 7.76
CA LEU A 365 9.27 -11.68 6.39
C LEU A 365 10.50 -12.49 5.97
N ARG A 366 10.27 -13.73 5.55
CA ARG A 366 11.33 -14.71 5.28
C ARG A 366 11.88 -14.62 3.86
N TYR A 367 11.11 -14.09 2.92
CA TYR A 367 11.49 -14.02 1.52
C TYR A 367 11.18 -12.63 0.97
N ASN A 368 12.14 -12.03 0.29
CA ASN A 368 11.95 -10.74 -0.36
C ASN A 368 10.97 -10.79 -1.53
N ARG A 369 10.89 -11.94 -2.20
CA ARG A 369 9.98 -12.16 -3.34
C ARG A 369 9.06 -13.34 -3.06
N VAL A 370 7.76 -13.10 -3.11
CA VAL A 370 6.70 -14.11 -3.04
C VAL A 370 6.11 -14.24 -4.44
N VAL A 371 6.48 -15.30 -5.14
CA VAL A 371 6.13 -15.51 -6.55
C VAL A 371 4.98 -16.50 -6.64
N ILE A 372 3.87 -16.08 -7.21
CA ILE A 372 2.73 -16.95 -7.57
C ILE A 372 3.06 -17.61 -8.91
N ALA A 373 3.31 -18.92 -8.87
CA ALA A 373 3.70 -19.72 -10.02
C ALA A 373 2.60 -20.74 -10.35
N THR A 374 1.63 -20.29 -11.14
CA THR A 374 0.46 -21.09 -11.56
C THR A 374 0.53 -21.41 -13.05
N ASP A 375 -0.16 -22.46 -13.46
CA ASP A 375 -0.27 -22.83 -14.87
C ASP A 375 -1.07 -21.74 -15.64
N ALA A 376 -0.83 -21.65 -16.96
CA ALA A 376 -1.49 -20.70 -17.86
C ALA A 376 -2.85 -21.24 -18.35
N ASP A 377 -3.60 -21.89 -17.46
CA ASP A 377 -4.93 -22.45 -17.71
C ASP A 377 -5.98 -21.82 -16.77
N VAL A 378 -7.24 -22.23 -16.95
CA VAL A 378 -8.37 -21.69 -16.18
C VAL A 378 -8.25 -21.97 -14.67
N ASP A 379 -7.64 -23.08 -14.29
CA ASP A 379 -7.49 -23.49 -12.90
C ASP A 379 -6.35 -22.73 -12.22
N GLY A 380 -5.22 -22.57 -12.90
CA GLY A 380 -4.10 -21.76 -12.47
C GLY A 380 -4.47 -20.28 -12.33
N MET A 381 -5.23 -19.72 -13.29
CA MET A 381 -5.77 -18.35 -13.18
C MET A 381 -6.71 -18.20 -11.97
N HIS A 382 -7.52 -19.21 -11.67
CA HIS A 382 -8.38 -19.18 -10.49
C HIS A 382 -7.57 -19.24 -9.19
N ILE A 383 -6.56 -20.12 -9.09
CA ILE A 383 -5.67 -20.20 -7.93
C ILE A 383 -4.94 -18.88 -7.71
N ARG A 384 -4.45 -18.26 -8.79
CA ARG A 384 -3.82 -16.95 -8.76
C ARG A 384 -4.73 -15.91 -8.12
N ASN A 385 -5.99 -15.83 -8.55
CA ASN A 385 -6.96 -14.90 -7.99
C ASN A 385 -7.26 -15.18 -6.51
N LEU A 386 -7.35 -16.44 -6.11
CA LEU A 386 -7.58 -16.83 -4.71
C LEU A 386 -6.40 -16.43 -3.80
N LEU A 387 -5.17 -16.62 -4.25
CA LEU A 387 -3.97 -16.19 -3.52
C LEU A 387 -3.85 -14.67 -3.45
N LEU A 388 -4.11 -13.97 -4.54
CA LEU A 388 -4.13 -12.50 -4.55
C LEU A 388 -5.18 -11.97 -3.58
N THR A 389 -6.39 -12.54 -3.59
CA THR A 389 -7.45 -12.19 -2.64
C THR A 389 -7.00 -12.39 -1.20
N TYR A 390 -6.33 -13.51 -0.91
CA TYR A 390 -5.79 -13.80 0.41
C TYR A 390 -4.74 -12.78 0.86
N PHE A 391 -3.79 -12.42 -0.02
CA PHE A 391 -2.78 -11.42 0.30
C PHE A 391 -3.39 -10.03 0.47
N LEU A 392 -4.24 -9.58 -0.46
CA LEU A 392 -4.90 -8.28 -0.39
C LEU A 392 -5.79 -8.15 0.85
N ARG A 393 -6.48 -9.24 1.25
CA ARG A 393 -7.41 -9.18 2.38
C ARG A 393 -6.74 -9.18 3.75
N PHE A 394 -5.66 -9.94 3.92
CA PHE A 394 -5.08 -10.19 5.25
C PHE A 394 -3.64 -9.71 5.42
N PHE A 395 -2.92 -9.49 4.31
CA PHE A 395 -1.50 -9.16 4.26
C PHE A 395 -1.23 -8.08 3.20
N GLU A 396 -2.08 -7.05 3.16
CA GLU A 396 -2.03 -5.98 2.17
C GLU A 396 -0.65 -5.29 2.12
N GLU A 397 -0.01 -5.14 3.28
CA GLU A 397 1.33 -4.59 3.42
C GLU A 397 2.37 -5.34 2.57
N LEU A 398 2.22 -6.66 2.42
CA LEU A 398 3.09 -7.50 1.59
C LEU A 398 3.01 -7.10 0.12
N VAL A 399 1.81 -6.73 -0.35
CA VAL A 399 1.55 -6.34 -1.73
C VAL A 399 1.95 -4.89 -1.98
N SER A 400 1.61 -3.97 -1.06
CA SER A 400 1.95 -2.54 -1.18
C SER A 400 3.46 -2.29 -1.08
N SER A 401 4.17 -3.04 -0.24
CA SER A 401 5.65 -3.04 -0.19
C SER A 401 6.27 -3.70 -1.44
N GLY A 402 5.45 -4.40 -2.22
CA GLY A 402 5.77 -5.00 -3.52
C GLY A 402 6.71 -6.20 -3.46
N HIS A 403 6.48 -7.04 -2.45
CA HIS A 403 7.11 -8.35 -2.36
C HIS A 403 6.37 -9.41 -3.19
N VAL A 404 5.17 -9.13 -3.71
CA VAL A 404 4.36 -10.11 -4.46
C VAL A 404 4.57 -10.00 -5.96
N PHE A 405 4.84 -11.14 -6.59
CA PHE A 405 5.11 -11.28 -8.02
C PHE A 405 4.28 -12.41 -8.62
N ILE A 406 4.03 -12.33 -9.92
CA ILE A 406 3.43 -13.38 -10.74
C ILE A 406 4.51 -13.87 -11.70
N LEU A 407 4.71 -15.19 -11.77
CA LEU A 407 5.57 -15.78 -12.78
C LEU A 407 4.82 -15.85 -14.11
N ASP A 408 5.36 -15.21 -15.14
CA ASP A 408 4.86 -15.38 -16.51
C ASP A 408 5.35 -16.70 -17.07
N THR A 409 4.40 -17.54 -17.47
CA THR A 409 4.67 -18.91 -17.93
C THR A 409 4.43 -18.99 -19.43
N PRO A 410 5.36 -19.59 -20.20
CA PRO A 410 5.20 -19.68 -21.65
C PRO A 410 4.08 -20.67 -21.99
N ILE A 411 3.26 -20.30 -22.96
CA ILE A 411 2.15 -21.13 -23.45
C ILE A 411 2.64 -22.07 -24.55
N PHE A 412 3.57 -21.59 -25.39
CA PHE A 412 4.12 -22.34 -26.50
C PHE A 412 5.65 -22.33 -26.49
N ARG A 413 6.23 -23.36 -27.10
CA ARG A 413 7.63 -23.43 -27.50
C ARG A 413 7.70 -23.74 -28.98
N VAL A 414 8.35 -22.87 -29.75
CA VAL A 414 8.66 -23.08 -31.16
C VAL A 414 10.15 -23.33 -31.27
N ARG A 415 10.56 -24.48 -31.79
CA ARG A 415 11.99 -24.82 -31.88
C ARG A 415 12.36 -25.41 -33.23
N ASN A 416 13.61 -25.22 -33.63
CA ASN A 416 14.24 -25.98 -34.71
C ASN A 416 15.59 -26.55 -34.21
N LYS A 417 16.44 -27.05 -35.12
CA LYS A 417 17.75 -27.63 -34.74
C LYS A 417 18.75 -26.60 -34.18
N GLN A 418 18.52 -25.31 -34.36
CA GLN A 418 19.47 -24.22 -34.05
C GLN A 418 18.97 -23.30 -32.93
N GLN A 419 17.66 -23.05 -32.84
CA GLN A 419 17.07 -22.04 -31.96
C GLN A 419 15.76 -22.55 -31.34
N THR A 420 15.51 -22.13 -30.10
CA THR A 420 14.28 -22.35 -29.34
C THR A 420 13.71 -21.00 -28.94
N ILE A 421 12.44 -20.75 -29.23
CA ILE A 421 11.70 -19.53 -28.88
C ILE A 421 10.53 -19.94 -27.98
N TYR A 422 10.40 -19.27 -26.83
CA TYR A 422 9.26 -19.42 -25.92
C TYR A 422 8.27 -18.29 -26.15
N CYS A 423 6.99 -18.63 -26.31
CA CYS A 423 5.95 -17.69 -26.66
C CYS A 423 4.88 -17.65 -25.55
N TYR A 424 4.45 -16.44 -25.21
CA TYR A 424 3.48 -16.13 -24.15
C TYR A 424 2.11 -15.74 -24.71
N SER A 425 1.99 -15.60 -26.03
CA SER A 425 0.75 -15.34 -26.74
C SER A 425 0.67 -16.14 -28.04
N GLU A 426 -0.54 -16.29 -28.57
CA GLU A 426 -0.73 -16.92 -29.89
C GLU A 426 -0.10 -16.09 -31.01
N ALA A 427 -0.13 -14.76 -30.89
CA ALA A 427 0.52 -13.86 -31.84
C ALA A 427 2.03 -14.07 -31.88
N GLU A 428 2.68 -14.23 -30.72
CA GLU A 428 4.11 -14.57 -30.63
C GLU A 428 4.41 -15.95 -31.22
N ARG A 429 3.53 -16.93 -31.00
CA ARG A 429 3.67 -18.26 -31.61
C ARG A 429 3.66 -18.15 -33.13
N ASP A 430 2.69 -17.44 -33.70
CA ASP A 430 2.55 -17.32 -35.15
C ASP A 430 3.73 -16.57 -35.77
N ALA A 431 4.22 -15.52 -35.10
CA ALA A 431 5.45 -14.83 -35.50
C ALA A 431 6.67 -15.76 -35.45
N ALA A 432 6.85 -16.53 -34.38
CA ALA A 432 7.98 -17.45 -34.23
C ALA A 432 7.93 -18.61 -35.25
N VAL A 433 6.74 -19.07 -35.61
CA VAL A 433 6.55 -20.10 -36.66
C VAL A 433 6.94 -19.56 -38.04
N LEU A 434 6.65 -18.29 -38.33
CA LEU A 434 7.06 -17.63 -39.58
C LEU A 434 8.57 -17.38 -39.64
N GLU A 435 9.19 -17.06 -38.50
CA GLU A 435 10.62 -16.81 -38.39
C GLU A 435 11.46 -18.10 -38.56
N LEU A 436 11.04 -19.19 -37.93
CA LEU A 436 11.81 -20.43 -37.88
C LEU A 436 11.40 -21.40 -39.00
N LYS A 437 12.30 -21.69 -39.95
CA LYS A 437 12.07 -22.76 -40.95
C LYS A 437 12.18 -24.15 -40.32
N ASN A 438 11.32 -25.09 -40.74
CA ASN A 438 11.23 -26.48 -40.24
C ASN A 438 11.11 -26.56 -38.70
N ASN A 439 10.16 -25.81 -38.14
CA ASN A 439 9.95 -25.73 -36.71
C ASN A 439 9.05 -26.86 -36.16
N GLU A 440 9.20 -27.14 -34.87
CA GLU A 440 8.36 -27.98 -34.05
C GLU A 440 7.69 -27.09 -33.00
N VAL A 441 6.36 -27.07 -32.97
CA VAL A 441 5.58 -26.31 -31.99
C VAL A 441 5.10 -27.26 -30.89
N THR A 442 5.42 -26.94 -29.65
CA THR A 442 4.92 -27.61 -28.45
C THR A 442 4.04 -26.63 -27.68
N ARG A 443 2.82 -27.03 -27.32
CA ARG A 443 1.98 -26.29 -26.36
C ARG A 443 2.19 -26.88 -24.97
N PHE A 444 2.53 -26.06 -23.98
CA PHE A 444 2.61 -26.49 -22.59
C PHE A 444 1.20 -26.49 -22.00
N LYS A 445 0.80 -27.59 -21.38
CA LYS A 445 -0.47 -27.64 -20.63
C LYS A 445 -0.32 -27.27 -19.17
N GLY A 446 0.87 -27.47 -18.61
CA GLY A 446 1.18 -27.10 -17.24
C GLY A 446 2.68 -27.02 -16.99
N LEU A 447 3.05 -26.38 -15.88
CA LEU A 447 4.45 -26.12 -15.52
C LEU A 447 5.26 -27.41 -15.32
N GLY A 448 4.60 -28.52 -14.95
CA GLY A 448 5.25 -29.82 -14.77
C GLY A 448 5.74 -30.48 -16.06
N GLU A 449 5.31 -30.01 -17.24
CA GLU A 449 5.75 -30.53 -18.54
C GLU A 449 7.08 -29.91 -19.01
N ILE A 450 7.47 -28.79 -18.41
CA ILE A 450 8.72 -28.08 -18.72
C ILE A 450 9.87 -28.81 -18.03
N SER A 451 10.93 -29.12 -18.78
CA SER A 451 12.08 -29.81 -18.20
C SER A 451 12.81 -28.91 -17.21
N PRO A 452 13.41 -29.44 -16.11
CA PRO A 452 14.08 -28.60 -15.11
C PRO A 452 15.19 -27.69 -15.66
N ARG A 453 15.86 -28.10 -16.74
CA ARG A 453 16.89 -27.28 -17.40
C ARG A 453 16.28 -26.06 -18.09
N GLU A 454 15.15 -26.24 -18.77
CA GLU A 454 14.40 -25.14 -19.37
C GLU A 454 13.79 -24.26 -18.29
N PHE A 455 13.27 -24.86 -17.21
CA PHE A 455 12.66 -24.11 -16.13
C PHE A 455 13.62 -23.12 -15.47
N LYS A 456 14.90 -23.50 -15.38
CA LYS A 456 15.93 -22.68 -14.73
C LYS A 456 16.04 -21.27 -15.33
N GLN A 457 15.87 -21.11 -16.64
CA GLN A 457 15.95 -19.80 -17.29
C GLN A 457 14.79 -18.87 -16.88
N PHE A 458 13.62 -19.44 -16.55
CA PHE A 458 12.44 -18.67 -16.18
C PHE A 458 12.44 -18.20 -14.72
N ILE A 459 13.20 -18.86 -13.85
CA ILE A 459 13.22 -18.59 -12.40
C ILE A 459 14.51 -17.96 -11.91
N CYS A 460 15.60 -18.01 -12.69
CA CYS A 460 16.87 -17.40 -12.32
C CYS A 460 16.98 -15.94 -12.75
N ASP A 461 16.28 -15.55 -13.82
CA ASP A 461 16.30 -14.21 -14.36
C ASP A 461 15.00 -13.48 -14.00
N ASP A 462 15.11 -12.18 -13.67
CA ASP A 462 13.97 -11.37 -13.19
C ASP A 462 12.99 -10.98 -14.33
N ASP A 463 13.36 -11.21 -15.59
CA ASP A 463 12.62 -10.78 -16.79
C ASP A 463 11.21 -11.38 -16.90
N HIS A 464 10.95 -12.49 -16.21
CA HIS A 464 9.68 -13.22 -16.25
C HIS A 464 8.84 -13.01 -14.98
N LEU A 465 9.26 -12.14 -14.07
CA LEU A 465 8.56 -11.85 -12.83
C LEU A 465 7.81 -10.53 -12.94
N ARG A 466 6.49 -10.60 -13.04
CA ARG A 466 5.63 -9.40 -13.02
C ARG A 466 5.31 -9.04 -11.58
N ARG A 467 5.79 -7.88 -11.13
CA ARG A 467 5.43 -7.33 -9.81
C ARG A 467 3.95 -6.95 -9.78
N VAL A 468 3.27 -7.32 -8.71
CA VAL A 468 1.90 -6.86 -8.45
C VAL A 468 1.98 -5.45 -7.89
N VAL A 469 1.31 -4.50 -8.55
CA VAL A 469 1.27 -3.09 -8.17
C VAL A 469 -0.17 -2.74 -7.80
N LEU A 470 -0.34 -2.11 -6.64
CA LEU A 470 -1.64 -1.57 -6.23
C LEU A 470 -1.85 -0.21 -6.87
N GLY A 471 -3.05 -0.01 -7.43
CA GLY A 471 -3.55 1.30 -7.85
C GLY A 471 -4.00 2.10 -6.62
N SER A 472 -5.30 2.38 -6.53
CA SER A 472 -5.89 2.92 -5.29
C SER A 472 -6.50 1.81 -4.42
N MET A 473 -6.60 2.06 -3.11
CA MET A 473 -7.18 1.09 -2.17
C MET A 473 -8.70 0.93 -2.34
N SER A 474 -9.38 1.98 -2.80
CA SER A 474 -10.80 1.93 -3.18
C SER A 474 -11.01 0.96 -4.34
N ASP A 475 -10.18 1.03 -5.38
CA ASP A 475 -10.32 0.17 -6.57
C ASP A 475 -10.13 -1.31 -6.22
N VAL A 476 -9.20 -1.61 -5.29
CA VAL A 476 -8.96 -2.98 -4.83
C VAL A 476 -10.19 -3.55 -4.12
N LYS A 477 -10.81 -2.77 -3.23
CA LYS A 477 -12.02 -3.19 -2.50
C LYS A 477 -13.16 -3.46 -3.49
N GLU A 478 -13.42 -2.53 -4.40
CA GLU A 478 -14.46 -2.67 -5.42
C GLU A 478 -14.24 -3.88 -6.33
N ALA A 479 -13.01 -4.08 -6.80
CA ALA A 479 -12.66 -5.23 -7.64
C ALA A 479 -12.85 -6.57 -6.89
N LEU A 480 -12.43 -6.65 -5.63
CA LEU A 480 -12.59 -7.86 -4.82
C LEU A 480 -14.08 -8.13 -4.53
N ASP A 481 -14.85 -7.12 -4.17
CA ASP A 481 -16.30 -7.24 -3.97
C ASP A 481 -16.98 -7.72 -5.27
N PHE A 482 -16.61 -7.12 -6.40
CA PHE A 482 -17.18 -7.44 -7.69
C PHE A 482 -16.82 -8.82 -8.21
N PHE A 483 -15.56 -9.28 -8.11
CA PHE A 483 -15.13 -10.58 -8.68
C PHE A 483 -15.18 -11.74 -7.68
N MET A 484 -14.85 -11.49 -6.41
CA MET A 484 -14.67 -12.53 -5.39
C MET A 484 -15.83 -12.61 -4.39
N GLY A 485 -16.72 -11.62 -4.38
CA GLY A 485 -17.95 -11.58 -3.58
C GLY A 485 -19.04 -12.56 -4.01
N LYS A 486 -20.27 -12.35 -3.51
CA LYS A 486 -21.43 -13.15 -3.91
C LYS A 486 -21.75 -12.94 -5.39
N ASN A 487 -22.23 -13.97 -6.08
CA ASN A 487 -22.59 -13.87 -7.48
C ASN A 487 -23.78 -12.90 -7.66
N THR A 488 -23.60 -11.87 -8.48
CA THR A 488 -24.61 -10.84 -8.77
C THR A 488 -25.03 -10.91 -10.25
N PRO A 489 -26.25 -10.42 -10.61
CA PRO A 489 -26.65 -10.29 -12.01
C PRO A 489 -25.66 -9.47 -12.84
N ALA A 490 -25.17 -8.35 -12.28
CA ALA A 490 -24.18 -7.49 -12.91
C ALA A 490 -22.86 -8.22 -13.21
N ARG A 491 -22.37 -9.06 -12.29
CA ARG A 491 -21.19 -9.90 -12.55
C ARG A 491 -21.44 -10.88 -13.69
N LYS A 492 -22.61 -11.51 -13.71
CA LYS A 492 -22.98 -12.45 -14.76
C LYS A 492 -23.04 -11.77 -16.13
N GLU A 493 -23.67 -10.60 -16.21
CA GLU A 493 -23.74 -9.78 -17.43
C GLU A 493 -22.34 -9.37 -17.89
N TYR A 494 -21.52 -8.85 -16.99
CA TYR A 494 -20.13 -8.51 -17.28
C TYR A 494 -19.34 -9.70 -17.84
N ILE A 495 -19.46 -10.87 -17.22
CA ILE A 495 -18.82 -12.10 -17.70
C ILE A 495 -19.33 -12.48 -19.10
N ILE A 496 -20.63 -12.34 -19.39
CA ILE A 496 -21.20 -12.64 -20.70
C ILE A 496 -20.68 -11.66 -21.77
N GLU A 497 -20.62 -10.37 -21.45
CA GLU A 497 -20.14 -9.32 -22.36
C GLU A 497 -18.64 -9.43 -22.65
N HIS A 498 -17.86 -9.88 -21.67
CA HIS A 498 -16.40 -10.01 -21.75
C HIS A 498 -15.95 -11.47 -21.91
N LEU A 499 -16.86 -12.38 -22.24
CA LEU A 499 -16.53 -13.77 -22.49
C LEU A 499 -15.75 -13.84 -23.80
N ILE A 500 -14.44 -14.06 -23.72
CA ILE A 500 -13.63 -14.35 -24.90
C ILE A 500 -14.01 -15.76 -25.35
N ALA A 501 -14.59 -15.88 -26.55
CA ALA A 501 -15.15 -17.13 -27.07
C ALA A 501 -14.11 -18.24 -27.33
N ASP A 502 -12.82 -17.95 -27.22
CA ASP A 502 -11.71 -18.83 -27.64
C ASP A 502 -10.84 -19.30 -26.47
N ILE A 503 -11.45 -19.78 -25.38
CA ILE A 503 -10.76 -20.66 -24.41
C ILE A 503 -11.48 -22.02 -24.42
N ALA A 504 -11.30 -22.77 -25.50
CA ALA A 504 -11.70 -24.17 -25.63
C ALA A 504 -10.54 -25.04 -26.15
#